data_AF-A0A356NS42-F1
#
_entry.id   AF-A0A356NS42-F1
#
_cell.length_a   1.000
_cell.length_b   1.000
_cell.length_c   1.000
_cell.angle_alpha   90.00
_cell.angle_beta   90.00
_cell.angle_gamma   90.00
#
_symmetry.space_group_name_H-M   'P 1'
#
loop_
_entity.id
_entity.type
_entity.pdbx_description
1 polymer ?
#
loop_
_entity_poly.entity_id
_entity_poly.type
_entity_poly.pdbx_seq_one_letter_code
_entity_poly.pdbx_strand_id
1 'polypeptide(L)'
;MKAMMMASELVDINDDDCLLRLISEKHVNECKDKDGNGSWRLTTAMFQCSSLSDGESRSTMSVNIKKLIEEAKLNPRTFMISGSYVGVVSFSAGNVRKEGMEAIHDPIADNRYHGGVFSTKRSDGRLSGFQKSYLTRIANLLTGPEGYKSKDA
;
A
#
# COMPACT_ATOMS: atom_id res chain seq x y z
N MET A 1 2.35 38.17 -4.89
CA MET A 1 1.40 37.08 -4.56
C MET A 1 2.06 35.75 -4.86
N LYS A 2 1.86 34.76 -3.98
CA LYS A 2 2.12 33.30 -4.13
C LYS A 2 1.83 32.81 -5.56
N ALA A 3 2.50 31.81 -6.13
CA ALA A 3 3.22 30.71 -5.53
C ALA A 3 4.46 30.35 -6.38
N MET A 4 5.58 30.15 -5.69
CA MET A 4 6.74 29.43 -6.20
C MET A 4 6.26 28.00 -6.49
N MET A 5 6.01 27.67 -7.75
CA MET A 5 5.91 26.27 -8.18
C MET A 5 7.30 25.67 -7.95
N MET A 6 7.48 25.01 -6.80
CA MET A 6 8.60 24.09 -6.62
C MET A 6 8.43 23.03 -7.69
N ALA A 7 9.41 22.94 -8.60
CA ALA A 7 9.56 21.76 -9.43
C ALA A 7 9.50 20.56 -8.48
N SER A 8 8.45 19.75 -8.63
CA SER A 8 8.37 18.46 -7.96
C SER A 8 9.62 17.70 -8.38
N GLU A 9 10.62 17.63 -7.52
CA GLU A 9 11.72 16.69 -7.70
C GLU A 9 11.07 15.32 -7.85
N LEU A 10 11.20 14.71 -9.02
CA LEU A 10 10.70 13.37 -9.27
C LEU A 10 11.46 12.46 -8.33
N VAL A 11 10.79 11.96 -7.29
CA VAL A 11 11.38 10.97 -6.40
C VAL A 11 11.49 9.66 -7.18
N ASP A 12 12.73 9.26 -7.45
CA ASP A 12 13.00 7.95 -8.02
C ASP A 12 12.76 6.86 -6.97
N ILE A 13 11.79 5.99 -7.28
CA ILE A 13 11.49 4.79 -6.50
C ILE A 13 12.28 3.63 -7.12
N ASN A 14 13.30 3.15 -6.44
CA ASN A 14 14.13 2.03 -6.90
C ASN A 14 13.44 0.68 -6.64
N ASP A 15 13.93 -0.40 -7.27
CA ASP A 15 13.37 -1.75 -7.09
C ASP A 15 13.41 -2.24 -5.64
N ASP A 16 14.44 -1.83 -4.90
CA ASP A 16 14.63 -2.21 -3.50
C ASP A 16 13.84 -1.33 -2.53
N ASP A 17 13.20 -0.26 -3.01
CA ASP A 17 12.40 0.61 -2.15
C ASP A 17 11.17 -0.13 -1.63
N CYS A 18 10.97 -0.01 -0.32
CA CYS A 18 9.89 -0.67 0.39
C CYS A 18 8.64 0.22 0.39
N LEU A 19 7.53 -0.36 -0.05
CA LEU A 19 6.21 0.24 -0.08
C LEU A 19 5.40 -0.31 1.09
N LEU A 20 4.71 0.57 1.79
CA LEU A 20 3.88 0.25 2.96
C LEU A 20 2.41 0.46 2.62
N ARG A 21 1.59 -0.57 2.77
CA ARG A 21 0.13 -0.48 2.58
C ARG A 21 -0.57 -0.62 3.93
N LEU A 22 -1.30 0.42 4.30
CA LEU A 22 -2.14 0.42 5.50
C LEU A 22 -3.39 -0.46 5.30
N ILE A 23 -3.76 -1.20 6.33
CA ILE A 23 -4.86 -2.15 6.34
C ILE A 23 -5.97 -1.59 7.22
N SER A 24 -7.11 -1.29 6.63
CA SER A 24 -8.31 -0.89 7.38
C SER A 24 -9.05 -2.11 7.90
N GLU A 25 -9.77 -1.98 9.02
CA GLU A 25 -10.60 -3.03 9.61
C GLU A 25 -11.52 -3.71 8.60
N LYS A 26 -12.13 -2.92 7.71
CA LYS A 26 -13.04 -3.41 6.66
C LYS A 26 -12.41 -4.37 5.64
N HIS A 27 -11.07 -4.50 5.64
CA HIS A 27 -10.34 -5.39 4.73
C HIS A 27 -9.81 -6.65 5.42
N VAL A 28 -10.13 -6.85 6.69
CA VAL A 28 -9.76 -8.02 7.46
C VAL A 28 -11.03 -8.81 7.76
N ASN A 29 -11.00 -10.12 7.49
CA ASN A 29 -12.09 -11.02 7.87
C ASN A 29 -11.64 -11.89 9.03
N GLU A 30 -12.50 -12.02 10.04
CA GLU A 30 -12.37 -13.07 11.03
C GLU A 30 -12.62 -14.42 10.35
N CYS A 31 -11.74 -15.37 10.59
CA CYS A 31 -11.78 -16.73 10.08
C CYS A 31 -11.54 -17.67 11.25
N LYS A 32 -12.19 -18.83 11.26
CA LYS A 32 -11.83 -19.89 12.22
C LYS A 32 -10.77 -20.78 11.60
N ASP A 33 -9.72 -21.11 12.35
CA ASP A 33 -8.84 -22.21 11.97
C ASP A 33 -9.59 -23.55 12.10
N LYS A 34 -8.92 -24.65 11.74
CA LYS A 34 -9.52 -25.99 11.77
C LYS A 34 -9.96 -26.41 13.18
N ASP A 35 -9.38 -25.78 14.20
CA ASP A 35 -9.61 -26.07 15.62
C ASP A 35 -10.65 -25.10 16.22
N GLY A 36 -11.24 -24.21 15.41
CA GLY A 36 -12.26 -23.27 15.85
C GLY A 36 -11.71 -21.99 16.49
N ASN A 37 -10.38 -21.81 16.54
CA ASN A 37 -9.78 -20.59 17.08
C ASN A 37 -9.93 -19.44 16.08
N GLY A 38 -10.23 -18.24 16.59
CA GLY A 38 -10.26 -17.03 15.79
C GLY A 38 -8.89 -16.74 15.18
N SER A 39 -8.87 -16.50 13.88
CA SER A 39 -7.71 -16.11 13.10
C SER A 39 -8.12 -15.00 12.14
N TRP A 40 -7.22 -14.07 11.86
CA TRP A 40 -7.51 -12.98 10.92
C TRP A 40 -6.95 -13.28 9.54
N ARG A 41 -7.73 -13.05 8.48
CA ARG A 41 -7.28 -13.20 7.09
C ARG A 41 -7.28 -11.87 6.35
N LEU A 42 -6.16 -11.58 5.70
CA LEU A 42 -6.06 -10.46 4.76
C LEU A 42 -6.83 -10.80 3.48
N THR A 43 -7.66 -9.85 3.03
CA THR A 43 -8.40 -9.97 1.79
C THR A 43 -7.68 -9.23 0.65
N THR A 44 -7.91 -9.64 -0.59
CA THR A 44 -7.41 -8.90 -1.76
C THR A 44 -8.01 -7.49 -1.88
N ALA A 45 -9.12 -7.22 -1.19
CA ALA A 45 -9.74 -5.89 -1.10
C ALA A 45 -8.81 -4.84 -0.47
N MET A 46 -7.84 -5.27 0.36
CA MET A 46 -6.85 -4.34 0.89
C MET A 46 -5.95 -3.72 -0.19
N PHE A 47 -5.83 -4.36 -1.36
CA PHE A 47 -5.10 -3.84 -2.52
C PHE A 47 -6.02 -3.17 -3.55
N GLN A 48 -7.21 -2.72 -3.13
CA GLN A 48 -8.09 -1.96 -3.99
C GLN A 48 -7.55 -0.53 -4.19
N CYS A 49 -7.55 -0.10 -5.46
CA CYS A 49 -7.28 1.29 -5.82
C CYS A 49 -8.43 2.21 -5.40
N SER A 50 -8.11 3.48 -5.14
CA SER A 50 -9.10 4.53 -4.92
C SER A 50 -10.01 4.70 -6.13
N SER A 51 -11.24 5.18 -5.91
CA SER A 51 -12.05 5.66 -7.02
C SER A 51 -11.36 6.86 -7.67
N LEU A 52 -11.43 6.95 -9.00
CA LEU A 52 -11.01 8.15 -9.72
C LEU A 52 -11.83 9.33 -9.23
N SER A 53 -11.17 10.41 -8.81
CA SER A 53 -11.83 11.71 -8.61
C SER A 53 -11.80 12.55 -9.88
N ASP A 54 -12.60 13.62 -9.91
CA ASP A 54 -12.64 14.57 -11.03
C ASP A 54 -11.23 15.10 -11.33
N GLY A 55 -10.78 14.94 -12.58
CA GLY A 55 -9.45 15.36 -13.03
C GLY A 55 -8.36 14.29 -12.93
N GLU A 56 -8.61 13.14 -12.30
CA GLU A 56 -7.68 12.01 -12.31
C GLU A 56 -7.86 11.14 -13.56
N SER A 57 -6.75 10.79 -14.20
CA SER A 57 -6.76 9.90 -15.37
C SER A 57 -6.55 8.42 -15.01
N ARG A 58 -6.06 8.12 -13.79
CA ARG A 58 -5.70 6.76 -13.36
C ARG A 58 -5.96 6.54 -11.88
N SER A 59 -6.50 5.36 -11.58
CA SER A 59 -6.82 4.89 -10.23
C SER A 59 -5.59 4.25 -9.62
N THR A 60 -5.19 4.68 -8.42
CA THR A 60 -4.00 4.17 -7.73
C THR A 60 -4.35 3.51 -6.41
N MET A 61 -3.57 2.51 -6.02
CA MET A 61 -3.58 1.96 -4.68
C MET A 61 -2.61 2.78 -3.82
N SER A 62 -3.16 3.47 -2.82
CA SER A 62 -2.39 4.26 -1.86
C SER A 62 -1.35 3.42 -1.10
N VAL A 63 -0.13 3.91 -1.04
CA VAL A 63 0.99 3.36 -0.25
C VAL A 63 1.77 4.50 0.40
N ASN A 64 2.59 4.16 1.39
CA ASN A 64 3.66 5.05 1.85
C ASN A 64 5.02 4.52 1.37
N ILE A 65 5.91 5.42 1.01
CA ILE A 65 7.28 5.08 0.58
C ILE A 65 8.17 5.12 1.82
N LYS A 66 8.61 3.93 2.28
CA LYS A 66 9.36 3.79 3.55
C LYS A 66 10.63 4.63 3.56
N LYS A 67 11.37 4.65 2.44
CA LYS A 67 12.61 5.42 2.30
C LYS A 67 12.41 6.90 2.61
N LEU A 68 11.36 7.53 2.07
CA LEU A 68 11.07 8.94 2.31
C LEU A 68 10.74 9.25 3.78
N ILE A 69 10.07 8.31 4.46
CA ILE A 69 9.77 8.42 5.89
C ILE A 69 11.07 8.36 6.70
N GLU A 70 11.94 7.41 6.38
CA GLU A 70 13.22 7.19 7.06
C GLU A 70 14.20 8.35 6.83
N GLU A 71 14.25 8.91 5.61
CA GLU A 71 15.04 10.11 5.28
C GLU A 71 14.58 11.35 6.05
N ALA A 72 13.27 11.45 6.32
CA ALA A 72 12.70 12.46 7.21
C ALA A 72 13.00 12.20 8.71
N LYS A 73 13.78 11.16 9.04
CA LYS A 73 14.09 10.72 10.41
C LYS A 73 12.85 10.37 11.24
N LEU A 74 11.77 9.98 10.57
CA LEU A 74 10.56 9.50 11.22
C LEU A 74 10.60 7.98 11.30
N ASN A 75 9.94 7.43 12.32
CA ASN A 75 9.81 5.99 12.44
C ASN A 75 8.63 5.53 11.56
N PRO A 76 8.81 4.65 10.56
CA PRO A 76 7.71 4.13 9.75
C PRO A 76 6.53 3.62 10.60
N ARG A 77 6.81 3.08 11.80
CA ARG A 77 5.79 2.61 12.75
C ARG A 77 4.80 3.69 13.19
N THR A 78 5.17 4.98 13.18
CA THR A 78 4.24 6.06 13.54
C THR A 78 3.15 6.28 12.48
N PHE A 79 3.41 5.86 11.24
CA PHE A 79 2.42 5.90 10.15
C PHE A 79 1.62 4.60 10.05
N MET A 80 1.99 3.57 10.81
CA MET A 80 1.42 2.24 10.68
C MET A 80 0.11 2.06 11.46
N ILE A 81 -0.19 2.93 12.44
CA ILE A 81 -1.35 2.78 13.34
C ILE A 81 -1.93 4.14 13.74
N SER A 82 -2.22 5.01 12.77
CA SER A 82 -2.95 6.27 13.02
C SER A 82 -4.35 6.20 12.42
N GLY A 83 -5.40 6.33 13.23
CA GLY A 83 -6.80 6.31 12.77
C GLY A 83 -7.39 4.89 12.69
N SER A 84 -8.18 4.60 11.64
CA SER A 84 -8.98 3.36 11.47
C SER A 84 -8.22 2.19 10.80
N TYR A 85 -6.89 2.19 10.91
CA TYR A 85 -6.04 1.12 10.37
C TYR A 85 -5.60 0.17 11.48
N VAL A 86 -5.75 -1.14 11.23
CA VAL A 86 -5.42 -2.23 12.16
C VAL A 86 -4.13 -2.96 11.82
N GLY A 87 -3.49 -2.60 10.70
CA GLY A 87 -2.27 -3.28 10.29
C GLY A 87 -1.58 -2.60 9.14
N VAL A 88 -0.39 -3.10 8.84
CA VAL A 88 0.42 -2.68 7.69
C VAL A 88 1.14 -3.86 7.11
N VAL A 89 1.07 -3.97 5.78
CA VAL A 89 1.96 -4.85 5.03
C VAL A 89 3.02 -4.06 4.29
N SER A 90 4.10 -4.76 3.96
CA SER A 90 5.20 -4.25 3.16
C SER A 90 5.49 -5.15 1.96
N PHE A 91 5.96 -4.55 0.88
CA PHE A 91 6.48 -5.23 -0.31
C PHE A 91 7.42 -4.29 -1.05
N SER A 92 8.31 -4.82 -1.90
CA SER A 92 9.25 -3.99 -2.66
C SER A 92 8.63 -3.48 -3.97
N ALA A 93 9.07 -2.30 -4.43
CA ALA A 93 8.66 -1.76 -5.72
C ALA A 93 9.11 -2.64 -6.90
N GLY A 94 10.24 -3.34 -6.79
CA GLY A 94 10.70 -4.30 -7.79
C GLY A 94 9.73 -5.47 -7.96
N ASN A 95 9.14 -5.98 -6.86
CA ASN A 95 8.11 -7.01 -6.96
C ASN A 95 6.81 -6.50 -7.61
N VAL A 96 6.46 -5.23 -7.38
CA VAL A 96 5.34 -4.57 -8.08
C VAL A 96 5.59 -4.55 -9.60
N ARG A 97 6.78 -4.14 -10.01
CA ARG A 97 7.17 -4.04 -11.44
C ARG A 97 7.14 -5.37 -12.18
N LYS A 98 7.57 -6.46 -11.52
CA LYS A 98 7.54 -7.82 -12.11
C LYS A 98 6.17 -8.22 -12.66
N GLU A 99 5.10 -7.67 -12.11
CA GLU A 99 3.73 -8.01 -12.50
C GLU A 99 3.02 -6.93 -13.34
N GLY A 100 3.79 -6.02 -13.95
CA GLY A 100 3.26 -4.95 -14.80
C GLY A 100 2.42 -3.94 -14.01
N MET A 101 2.93 -3.58 -12.84
CA MET A 101 2.46 -2.47 -12.04
C MET A 101 3.60 -1.47 -11.87
N GLU A 102 3.28 -0.26 -11.48
CA GLU A 102 4.26 0.80 -11.23
C GLU A 102 3.90 1.53 -9.94
N ALA A 103 4.93 1.97 -9.22
CA ALA A 103 4.81 2.80 -8.04
C ALA A 103 5.29 4.22 -8.38
N ILE A 104 4.53 5.22 -7.95
CA ILE A 104 4.85 6.63 -8.11
C ILE A 104 4.83 7.34 -6.76
N HIS A 105 5.64 8.40 -6.64
CA HIS A 105 5.51 9.36 -5.54
C HIS A 105 4.38 10.33 -5.89
N ASP A 106 3.41 10.44 -4.98
CA ASP A 106 2.19 11.22 -5.19
C ASP A 106 1.82 11.88 -3.86
N PRO A 107 2.56 12.89 -3.42
CA PRO A 107 2.38 13.47 -2.10
C PRO A 107 1.00 14.13 -1.97
N ILE A 108 0.26 13.80 -0.91
CA ILE A 108 -1.02 14.43 -0.58
C ILE A 108 -0.85 15.43 0.57
N ALA A 109 -1.82 16.33 0.76
CA ALA A 109 -1.73 17.43 1.73
C ALA A 109 -1.36 16.96 3.15
N ASP A 110 -1.96 15.85 3.60
CA ASP A 110 -1.75 15.30 4.94
C ASP A 110 -0.61 14.27 5.03
N ASN A 111 -0.03 13.88 3.89
CA ASN A 111 1.01 12.86 3.83
C ASN A 111 1.93 13.06 2.62
N ARG A 112 3.06 13.72 2.88
CA ARG A 112 4.11 13.98 1.87
C ARG A 112 4.88 12.73 1.43
N TYR A 113 4.72 11.63 2.16
CA TYR A 113 5.38 10.34 1.88
C TYR A 113 4.45 9.37 1.13
N HIS A 114 3.27 9.85 0.75
CA HIS A 114 2.28 9.09 0.00
C HIS A 114 2.79 8.77 -1.41
N GLY A 115 2.45 7.58 -1.87
CA GLY A 115 2.63 7.13 -3.23
C GLY A 115 1.42 6.36 -3.72
N GLY A 116 1.41 6.11 -5.02
CA GLY A 116 0.37 5.34 -5.69
C GLY A 116 0.96 4.14 -6.41
N VAL A 117 0.28 3.00 -6.33
CA VAL A 117 0.58 1.82 -7.16
C VAL A 117 -0.54 1.61 -8.16
N PHE A 118 -0.23 1.50 -9.44
CA PHE A 118 -1.24 1.28 -10.49
C PHE A 118 -0.77 0.22 -11.48
N SER A 119 -1.72 -0.32 -12.25
CA SER A 119 -1.45 -1.27 -13.32
C SER A 119 -1.02 -0.52 -14.58
N THR A 120 0.14 -0.86 -15.14
CA THR A 120 0.56 -0.31 -16.45
C THR A 120 -0.13 -1.02 -17.62
N LYS A 121 -0.80 -2.15 -17.34
CA LYS A 121 -1.52 -2.96 -18.32
C LYS A 121 -2.97 -2.48 -18.57
N ARG A 122 -3.44 -1.47 -17.84
CA ARG A 122 -4.82 -0.98 -17.91
C ARG A 122 -4.86 0.53 -17.98
N SER A 123 -5.67 1.06 -18.89
CA SER A 123 -5.84 2.51 -19.06
C SER A 123 -6.42 3.19 -17.82
N ASP A 124 -7.26 2.49 -17.05
CA ASP A 124 -7.84 2.99 -15.80
C ASP A 124 -6.89 2.90 -14.60
N GLY A 125 -5.69 2.33 -14.76
CA GLY A 125 -4.71 2.12 -13.68
C GLY A 125 -5.12 1.08 -12.64
N ARG A 126 -6.33 0.51 -12.69
CA ARG A 126 -6.82 -0.39 -11.64
C ARG A 126 -6.03 -1.70 -11.62
N LEU A 127 -5.79 -2.23 -10.43
CA LEU A 127 -5.18 -3.55 -10.30
C LEU A 127 -6.16 -4.66 -10.67
N SER A 128 -5.72 -5.63 -11.47
CA SER A 128 -6.48 -6.84 -11.77
C SER A 128 -6.61 -7.76 -10.55
N GLY A 129 -7.56 -8.70 -10.57
CA GLY A 129 -7.68 -9.70 -9.50
C GLY A 129 -6.42 -10.56 -9.34
N PHE A 130 -5.71 -10.81 -10.44
CA PHE A 130 -4.43 -11.51 -10.44
C PHE A 130 -3.33 -10.68 -9.75
N GLN A 131 -3.20 -9.39 -10.11
CA GLN A 131 -2.22 -8.48 -9.49
C GLN A 131 -2.47 -8.34 -7.98
N LYS A 132 -3.73 -8.19 -7.56
CA LYS A 132 -4.07 -8.13 -6.13
C LYS A 132 -3.73 -9.45 -5.41
N SER A 133 -4.04 -10.59 -6.02
CA SER A 133 -3.70 -11.91 -5.46
C SER A 133 -2.20 -12.12 -5.33
N TYR A 134 -1.43 -11.64 -6.30
CA TYR A 134 0.03 -11.65 -6.25
C TYR A 134 0.54 -10.79 -5.08
N LEU A 135 0.05 -9.55 -4.96
CA LEU A 135 0.42 -8.66 -3.85
C LEU A 135 0.10 -9.29 -2.49
N THR A 136 -1.07 -9.94 -2.34
CA THR A 136 -1.42 -10.67 -1.10
C THR A 136 -0.41 -11.76 -0.75
N ARG A 137 0.18 -12.44 -1.74
CA ARG A 137 1.17 -13.51 -1.51
C ARG A 137 2.54 -12.99 -1.11
N ILE A 138 2.98 -11.87 -1.69
CA ILE A 138 4.32 -11.32 -1.43
C ILE A 138 4.36 -10.35 -0.25
N ALA A 139 3.19 -9.89 0.19
CA ALA A 139 3.06 -8.92 1.25
C ALA A 139 3.53 -9.50 2.58
N ASN A 140 4.53 -8.85 3.18
CA ASN A 140 5.00 -9.17 4.51
C ASN A 140 4.24 -8.33 5.54
N LEU A 141 3.50 -8.99 6.44
CA LEU A 141 2.80 -8.29 7.52
C LEU A 141 3.81 -7.79 8.55
N LEU A 142 3.83 -6.47 8.76
CA LEU A 142 4.71 -5.83 9.73
C LEU A 142 4.02 -5.61 11.09
N THR A 143 2.72 -5.33 11.06
CA THR A 143 1.85 -5.21 12.23
C THR A 143 0.43 -5.54 11.81
N GLY A 144 -0.36 -6.15 12.68
CA GLY A 144 -1.74 -6.51 12.42
C GLY A 144 -2.54 -6.65 13.71
N PRO A 145 -3.85 -6.94 13.61
CA PRO A 145 -4.66 -7.24 14.78
C PRO A 145 -4.11 -8.48 15.51
N GLU A 146 -4.25 -8.51 16.83
CA GLU A 146 -3.84 -9.66 17.65
C GLU A 146 -4.44 -10.96 17.09
N GLY A 147 -3.62 -12.01 16.98
CA GLY A 147 -4.04 -13.31 16.45
C GLY A 147 -3.99 -13.47 14.92
N TYR A 148 -3.38 -12.54 14.18
CA TYR A 148 -3.10 -12.78 12.76
C TYR A 148 -2.15 -13.98 12.57
N LYS A 149 -2.58 -14.95 11.76
CA LYS A 149 -1.72 -16.03 11.25
C LYS A 149 -1.54 -15.81 9.75
N SER A 150 -0.29 -15.65 9.30
CA SER A 150 0.00 -15.63 7.87
C SER A 150 -0.41 -16.98 7.26
N LYS A 151 -0.81 -17.01 5.99
CA LYS A 151 -1.27 -18.25 5.35
C LYS A 151 -0.17 -19.34 5.27
N ASP A 152 1.07 -18.97 5.59
CA ASP A 152 2.27 -19.81 5.58
C ASP A 152 2.88 -20.02 7.00
N ALA A 153 2.13 -19.70 8.08
CA ALA A 153 2.54 -19.91 9.47
C ALA A 153 1.83 -21.10 10.13
#